data_AF-A0A258JG33-F1
#
_entry.id   AF-A0A258JG33-F1
#
_cell.length_a   1.000
_cell.length_b   1.000
_cell.length_c   1.000
_cell.angle_alpha   90.00
_cell.angle_beta   90.00
_cell.angle_gamma   90.00
#
_symmetry.space_group_name_H-M   'P 1'
#
loop_
_entity.id
_entity.type
_entity.pdbx_description
1 polymer ?
#
loop_
_entity_poly.entity_id
_entity_poly.type
_entity_poly.pdbx_seq_one_letter_code
_entity_poly.pdbx_strand_id
1 'polypeptide(L)' 'MRQPPFIPAFALTVTAATPRPLKLTFDAIPTTADLQARIDAAIPSGHWYDDIHGLPAWRRHMTLHFAQQIRDELAGGAR' A
#
# COMPACT_ATOMS: atom_id res chain seq x y z
N MET A 1 -1.82 34.09 -0.92
CA MET A 1 -0.85 33.18 -1.59
C MET A 1 -1.35 31.75 -1.39
N ARG A 2 -1.55 30.97 -2.46
CA ARG A 2 -2.01 29.58 -2.40
C ARG A 2 -0.78 28.68 -2.31
N GLN A 3 -0.65 27.85 -1.28
CA GLN A 3 0.44 26.86 -1.23
C GLN A 3 0.32 25.91 -2.44
N PRO A 4 1.45 25.52 -3.07
CA PRO A 4 1.42 24.52 -4.12
C PRO A 4 0.91 23.18 -3.56
N PRO A 5 0.21 22.37 -4.39
CA PRO A 5 -0.27 21.07 -3.94
C PRO A 5 0.91 20.18 -3.56
N PHE A 6 0.79 19.53 -2.41
CA PHE A 6 1.73 18.49 -2.00
C PHE A 6 1.63 17.31 -2.97
N ILE A 7 2.73 16.99 -3.63
CA ILE A 7 2.87 15.80 -4.48
C ILE A 7 3.78 14.84 -3.70
N PRO A 8 3.26 13.69 -3.23
CA PRO A 8 4.10 12.71 -2.55
C PRO A 8 5.08 12.07 -3.55
N ALA A 9 6.27 11.71 -3.08
CA ALA A 9 7.23 10.96 -3.89
C ALA A 9 6.74 9.54 -4.18
N PHE A 10 5.95 8.96 -3.26
CA PHE A 10 5.31 7.66 -3.44
C PHE A 10 3.92 7.68 -2.79
N ALA A 11 2.92 7.18 -3.52
CA ALA A 11 1.57 7.00 -3.00
C ALA A 11 1.04 5.62 -3.37
N LEU A 12 0.60 4.85 -2.38
CA LEU A 12 -0.03 3.55 -2.56
C LEU A 12 -1.50 3.64 -2.17
N THR A 13 -2.38 3.17 -3.05
CA THR A 13 -3.81 3.05 -2.77
C THR A 13 -4.22 1.60 -2.78
N VAL A 14 -4.78 1.11 -1.67
CA VAL A 14 -5.29 -0.25 -1.52
C VAL A 14 -6.82 -0.21 -1.62
N THR A 15 -7.36 -0.98 -2.56
CA THR A 15 -8.80 -1.11 -2.81
C THR A 15 -9.17 -2.57 -2.98
N ALA A 16 -10.45 -2.91 -2.85
CA ALA A 16 -11.00 -4.26 -3.02
C ALA A 16 -10.46 -5.34 -2.05
N ALA A 17 -9.43 -5.03 -1.26
CA ALA A 17 -8.92 -5.88 -0.19
C ALA A 17 -9.44 -5.46 1.20
N THR A 18 -9.97 -4.23 1.34
CA THR A 18 -10.41 -3.61 2.59
C THR A 18 -11.80 -2.97 2.45
N PRO A 19 -12.61 -2.88 3.54
CA PRO A 19 -13.95 -2.27 3.54
C PRO A 19 -14.04 -0.85 2.97
N ARG A 20 -12.96 -0.08 3.11
CA ARG A 20 -12.83 1.27 2.56
C ARG A 20 -11.46 1.41 1.89
N PRO A 21 -11.35 2.14 0.77
CA PRO A 21 -10.07 2.48 0.17
C PRO A 21 -9.11 3.12 1.19
N LEU A 22 -7.87 2.66 1.21
CA LEU A 22 -6.80 3.22 2.03
C LEU A 22 -5.76 3.86 1.11
N LYS A 23 -5.38 5.11 1.37
CA LYS A 23 -4.26 5.79 0.71
C LYS A 23 -3.12 6.04 1.70
N LEU A 24 -1.93 5.58 1.35
CA LEU A 24 -0.68 5.84 2.06
C LEU A 24 0.20 6.75 1.20
N THR A 25 0.80 7.78 1.80
CA THR A 25 1.69 8.73 1.12
C THR A 25 3.02 8.83 1.85
N PHE A 26 4.09 8.97 1.09
CA PHE A 26 5.45 9.04 1.60
C PHE A 26 6.20 10.19 0.90
N ASP A 27 7.08 10.86 1.66
CA ASP A 27 7.90 11.99 1.16
C ASP A 27 9.10 11.52 0.33
N ALA A 28 9.41 10.22 0.37
CA ALA A 28 10.40 9.53 -0.45
C ALA A 28 9.90 8.11 -0.78
N ILE A 29 10.56 7.41 -1.70
CA ILE A 29 10.29 5.99 -1.93
C ILE A 29 10.65 5.21 -0.65
N PRO A 30 9.69 4.52 0.00
CA PRO A 30 9.96 3.82 1.25
C PRO A 30 10.89 2.62 1.04
N THR A 31 11.53 2.18 2.12
CA THR A 31 12.14 0.85 2.15
C THR A 31 11.06 -0.23 2.14
N THR A 32 11.42 -1.44 1.74
CA THR A 32 10.51 -2.60 1.79
C THR A 32 9.93 -2.82 3.20
N ALA A 33 10.77 -2.69 4.23
CA ALA A 33 10.37 -2.87 5.62
C ALA A 33 9.40 -1.77 6.08
N ASP A 34 9.69 -0.50 5.77
CA ASP A 34 8.83 0.63 6.15
C ASP A 34 7.47 0.56 5.45
N LEU A 35 7.46 0.17 4.17
CA LEU A 35 6.22 0.01 3.41
C LEU A 35 5.34 -1.09 4.00
N GLN A 36 5.94 -2.25 4.28
CA GLN A 36 5.28 -3.37 4.92
C GLN A 36 4.69 -2.96 6.29
N ALA A 37 5.51 -2.37 7.15
CA ALA A 37 5.10 -1.94 8.49
C ALA A 37 3.96 -0.91 8.43
N ARG A 38 4.03 0.03 7.47
CA ARG A 38 2.98 1.04 7.29
C ARG A 38 1.67 0.43 6.81
N ILE A 39 1.70 -0.56 5.91
CA ILE A 39 0.50 -1.28 5.47
C ILE A 39 -0.12 -2.06 6.64
N ASP A 40 0.69 -2.80 7.40
CA ASP A 40 0.19 -3.60 8.53
C ASP A 40 -0.41 -2.72 9.64
N ALA A 41 0.19 -1.57 9.92
CA ALA A 41 -0.35 -0.60 10.88
C ALA A 41 -1.67 0.02 10.40
N ALA A 42 -1.80 0.27 9.09
CA ALA A 42 -2.98 0.93 8.53
C ALA A 42 -4.14 -0.04 8.22
N ILE A 43 -3.85 -1.33 8.02
CA ILE A 43 -4.84 -2.39 7.80
C ILE A 43 -4.66 -3.50 8.85
N PRO A 44 -5.20 -3.29 10.07
CA PRO A 44 -5.28 -4.34 11.09
C PRO A 44 -5.92 -5.63 10.57
N SER A 45 -5.62 -6.76 11.20
CA SER A 45 -6.07 -8.10 10.79
C SER A 45 -7.59 -8.23 10.54
N GLY A 46 -8.42 -7.53 11.31
CA GLY A 46 -9.88 -7.52 11.15
C GLY A 46 -10.42 -6.59 10.06
N HIS A 47 -9.56 -5.89 9.31
CA HIS A 47 -9.95 -4.93 8.27
C HIS A 47 -9.64 -5.40 6.84
N TRP A 48 -9.28 -6.67 6.69
CA TRP A 48 -9.29 -7.35 5.40
C TRP A 48 -10.66 -7.95 5.16
N TYR A 49 -11.14 -7.93 3.92
CA TYR A 49 -12.36 -8.66 3.58
C TYR A 49 -12.19 -10.16 3.85
N ASP A 50 -13.24 -10.75 4.42
CA ASP A 50 -13.39 -12.19 4.61
C ASP A 50 -14.65 -12.63 3.87
N ASP A 51 -14.51 -12.93 2.58
CA ASP A 51 -15.62 -13.22 1.68
C ASP A 51 -15.24 -14.30 0.64
N ILE A 52 -16.19 -14.62 -0.23
CA ILE A 52 -16.02 -15.64 -1.29
C ILE A 52 -14.87 -15.36 -2.25
N HIS A 53 -14.37 -14.12 -2.31
CA HIS A 53 -13.31 -13.72 -3.24
C HIS A 53 -11.90 -13.91 -2.65
N GLY A 54 -11.78 -14.27 -1.37
CA GLY A 54 -10.52 -14.74 -0.81
C GLY A 54 -10.36 -14.49 0.69
N LEU A 55 -9.56 -15.34 1.32
CA LEU A 55 -9.25 -15.28 2.75
C LEU A 55 -8.47 -13.99 3.12
N PRO A 56 -8.70 -13.43 4.32
CA PRO A 56 -7.97 -12.28 4.83
C PRO A 56 -6.44 -12.40 4.71
N ALA A 57 -5.91 -13.57 5.05
CA ALA A 57 -4.46 -13.84 4.99
C ALA A 57 -3.91 -13.77 3.55
N TRP A 58 -4.66 -14.27 2.57
CA TRP A 58 -4.28 -14.21 1.16
C TRP A 58 -4.34 -12.76 0.63
N ARG A 59 -5.38 -12.01 0.98
CA ARG A 59 -5.52 -10.59 0.61
C ARG A 59 -4.40 -9.74 1.17
N ARG A 60 -4.04 -9.96 2.44
CA ARG A 60 -2.87 -9.34 3.07
C ARG A 60 -1.60 -9.70 2.31
N HIS A 61 -1.35 -10.98 2.08
CA HIS A 61 -0.15 -11.45 1.35
C HIS A 61 -0.03 -10.79 -0.03
N MET A 62 -1.11 -10.77 -0.81
CA MET A 62 -1.08 -10.20 -2.16
C MET A 62 -0.93 -8.69 -2.16
N THR A 63 -1.57 -7.99 -1.21
CA THR A 63 -1.39 -6.54 -1.06
C THR A 63 0.08 -6.20 -0.80
N LEU A 64 0.75 -6.95 0.08
CA LEU A 64 2.16 -6.73 0.40
C LEU A 64 3.07 -7.07 -0.79
N HIS A 65 2.79 -8.17 -1.48
CA HIS A 65 3.55 -8.57 -2.68
C HIS A 65 3.48 -7.51 -3.78
N PHE A 66 2.28 -7.05 -4.15
CA PHE A 66 2.13 -6.03 -5.18
C PHE A 66 2.66 -4.67 -4.74
N ALA A 67 2.52 -4.31 -3.45
CA ALA A 67 3.10 -3.07 -2.92
C ALA A 67 4.63 -3.05 -3.09
N GLN A 68 5.31 -4.18 -2.87
CA GLN A 68 6.75 -4.32 -3.10
C GLN A 68 7.10 -4.17 -4.58
N GLN A 69 6.39 -4.87 -5.47
CA GLN A 69 6.64 -4.77 -6.92
C GLN A 69 6.46 -3.33 -7.43
N ILE A 70 5.38 -2.65 -7.06
CA ILE A 70 5.12 -1.26 -7.41
C ILE A 70 6.23 -0.34 -6.88
N ARG A 71 6.66 -0.55 -5.63
CA ARG A 71 7.76 0.21 -5.03
C ARG A 71 9.06 0.02 -5.80
N ASP A 72 9.37 -1.21 -6.19
CA ASP A 72 10.62 -1.53 -6.89
C ASP A 72 10.64 -0.94 -8.31
N GLU A 73 9.52 -1.05 -9.04
CA GLU A 73 9.36 -0.42 -10.36
C GLU A 73 9.55 1.10 -10.28
N LEU A 74 8.89 1.75 -9.30
CA LEU A 74 9.00 3.20 -9.11
C LEU A 74 10.38 3.64 -8.58
N ALA A 75 11.15 2.75 -7.95
CA ALA A 75 12.53 3.01 -7.53
C ALA A 75 13.54 2.99 -8.69
N GLY A 76 13.09 2.82 -9.93
CA GLY A 76 13.94 2.63 -11.10
C GLY A 76 14.38 1.18 -11.30
N GLY A 77 13.76 0.24 -10.57
CA GLY A 77 13.95 -1.20 -10.72
C GLY A 77 12.96 -1.80 -11.70
N ALA A 78 13.05 -1.41 -12.97
CA ALA A 78 12.59 -2.25 -14.08
C ALA A 78 13.84 -2.58 -14.92
N ARG A 79 14.08 -3.88 -15.13
CA ARG A 79 15.12 -4.34 -16.06
C ARG A 79 14.96 -3.71 -17.44
#